data_AF-A0A7C9A049-F1
#
_entry.id   AF-A0A7C9A049-F1
#
_cell.length_a   1.000
_cell.length_b   1.000
_cell.length_c   1.000
_cell.angle_alpha   90.00
_cell.angle_beta   90.00
_cell.angle_gamma   90.00
#
_symmetry.space_group_name_H-M   'P 1'
#
loop_
_entity.id
_entity.type
_entity.pdbx_description
1 polymer ?
#
loop_
_entity_poly.entity_id
_entity_poly.type
_entity_poly.pdbx_seq_one_letter_code
_entity_poly.pdbx_strand_id
1 'polypeptide(L)'
;HRFSIKGRVYPAILPVENKKVVGRVLMGITNSELHILDVFEDVEYVRDSIEVSLEYNLEKLQAYTYVWNDKNDPDLYGEWDFEEWKTKHMIDFIKMTEEFVEELEQPESKSRVATY
;
A
#
# COMPACT_ATOMS: atom_id res chain seq x y z
N HIS A 1 6.21 -8.68 -6.13
CA HIS A 1 5.35 -8.48 -7.32
C HIS A 1 4.08 -7.77 -6.88
N ARG A 2 3.48 -6.96 -7.76
CA ARG A 2 2.20 -6.29 -7.51
C ARG A 2 1.09 -7.09 -8.18
N PHE A 3 0.19 -7.64 -7.38
CA PHE A 3 -0.98 -8.38 -7.83
C PHE A 3 -2.23 -7.52 -7.74
N SER A 4 -3.17 -7.73 -8.65
CA SER A 4 -4.55 -7.25 -8.48
C SER A 4 -5.30 -8.19 -7.53
N ILE A 5 -6.31 -7.67 -6.85
CA ILE A 5 -7.13 -8.41 -5.89
C ILE A 5 -8.59 -8.25 -6.31
N LYS A 6 -9.37 -9.35 -6.38
CA LYS A 6 -10.77 -9.22 -6.81
C LYS A 6 -11.54 -8.38 -5.81
N GLY A 7 -12.39 -7.48 -6.32
CA GLY A 7 -13.19 -6.60 -5.48
C GLY A 7 -12.43 -5.41 -4.87
N ARG A 8 -11.12 -5.28 -5.09
CA ARG A 8 -10.31 -4.15 -4.59
C ARG A 8 -9.69 -3.37 -5.74
N VAL A 9 -9.56 -2.07 -5.55
CA VAL A 9 -8.93 -1.18 -6.54
C VAL A 9 -7.42 -1.04 -6.34
N TYR A 10 -6.92 -1.33 -5.14
CA TYR A 10 -5.49 -1.24 -4.79
C TYR A 10 -4.77 -2.59 -4.88
N PRO A 11 -3.44 -2.60 -5.06
CA PRO A 11 -2.67 -3.82 -5.29
C PRO A 11 -2.23 -4.52 -4.01
N ALA A 12 -2.10 -5.84 -4.07
CA ALA A 12 -1.30 -6.61 -3.10
C ALA A 12 0.18 -6.61 -3.50
N ILE A 13 1.08 -6.35 -2.55
CA ILE A 13 2.51 -6.57 -2.73
C ILE A 13 2.90 -7.85 -2.00
N LEU A 14 3.45 -8.81 -2.74
CA LEU A 14 4.00 -10.05 -2.18
C LEU A 14 5.44 -10.30 -2.66
N PRO A 15 6.30 -10.87 -1.82
CA PRO A 15 7.63 -11.30 -2.24
C PRO A 15 7.50 -12.45 -3.25
N VAL A 16 8.05 -12.25 -4.44
CA VAL A 16 8.12 -13.28 -5.48
C VAL A 16 9.55 -13.31 -6.00
N GLU A 17 10.14 -14.50 -6.01
CA GLU A 17 11.53 -14.70 -6.42
C GLU A 17 11.76 -14.14 -7.83
N ASN A 18 12.91 -13.48 -8.03
CA ASN A 18 13.33 -12.87 -9.30
C ASN A 18 12.39 -11.79 -9.87
N LYS A 19 11.39 -11.33 -9.13
CA LYS A 19 10.55 -10.19 -9.52
C LYS A 19 10.93 -8.95 -8.72
N LYS A 20 10.81 -7.78 -9.35
CA LYS A 20 11.03 -6.46 -8.75
C LYS A 20 9.76 -5.62 -8.86
N VAL A 21 9.62 -4.65 -7.97
CA VAL A 21 8.55 -3.65 -8.01
C VAL A 21 9.22 -2.28 -8.14
N VAL A 22 8.87 -1.55 -9.20
CA VAL A 22 9.30 -0.15 -9.37
C VAL A 22 8.27 0.74 -8.70
N GLY A 23 8.74 1.61 -7.80
CA GLY A 23 7.90 2.49 -7.01
C GLY A 23 8.66 3.72 -6.53
N ARG A 24 8.12 4.37 -5.51
CA ARG A 24 8.74 5.53 -4.85
C ARG A 24 8.98 5.22 -3.38
N VAL A 25 10.06 5.78 -2.84
CA VAL A 25 10.37 5.73 -1.42
C VAL A 25 10.03 7.10 -0.82
N LEU A 26 9.23 7.11 0.24
CA LEU A 26 8.97 8.32 1.02
C LEU A 26 10.03 8.42 2.12
N MET A 27 10.71 9.57 2.19
CA MET A 27 11.78 9.82 3.17
C MET A 27 11.34 10.90 4.15
N GLY A 28 11.91 10.87 5.37
CA GLY A 28 11.62 11.87 6.40
C GLY A 28 10.29 11.68 7.13
N ILE A 29 9.68 10.49 7.01
CA ILE A 29 8.45 10.14 7.73
C ILE A 29 8.76 9.95 9.21
N THR A 30 8.03 10.66 10.08
CA THR A 30 8.11 10.53 11.53
C THR A 30 7.41 9.26 12.02
N ASN A 31 7.69 8.83 13.26
CA ASN A 31 7.01 7.66 13.84
C ASN A 31 5.49 7.83 13.93
N SER A 32 4.99 9.04 14.18
CA SER A 32 3.56 9.32 14.26
C SER A 32 2.90 9.25 12.88
N GLU A 33 3.53 9.80 11.84
CA GLU A 33 3.05 9.68 10.46
C GLU A 33 3.10 8.23 9.98
N LEU A 34 4.16 7.49 10.36
CA LEU A 34 4.26 6.07 10.05
C LEU A 34 3.16 5.25 10.75
N HIS A 35 2.74 5.64 11.95
CA HIS A 35 1.60 5.02 12.64
C HIS A 35 0.28 5.29 11.91
N ILE A 36 0.07 6.49 11.36
CA ILE A 36 -1.12 6.79 10.53
C ILE A 36 -1.16 5.85 9.32
N LEU A 37 -0.02 5.59 8.69
CA LEU A 37 0.08 4.62 7.60
C LEU A 37 -0.24 3.19 8.08
N ASP A 38 0.25 2.77 9.25
CA ASP A 38 -0.12 1.44 9.81
C ASP A 38 -1.64 1.31 9.99
N VAL A 39 -2.31 2.37 10.47
CA VAL A 39 -3.76 2.38 10.67
C VAL A 39 -4.51 2.38 9.32
N PHE A 40 -4.02 3.14 8.33
CA PHE A 40 -4.61 3.19 7.00
C PHE A 40 -4.58 1.83 6.30
N GLU A 41 -3.46 1.11 6.40
CA GLU A 41 -3.27 -0.18 5.73
C GLU A 41 -4.03 -1.32 6.42
N ASP A 42 -4.43 -1.13 7.69
CA ASP A 42 -5.25 -2.04 8.50
C ASP A 42 -4.64 -3.46 8.59
N VAL A 43 -5.44 -4.44 9.01
CA VAL A 43 -5.05 -5.86 9.15
C VAL A 43 -4.69 -6.54 7.82
N GLU A 44 -4.92 -5.86 6.70
CA GLU A 44 -4.76 -6.39 5.35
C GLU A 44 -3.30 -6.43 4.92
N TYR A 45 -2.49 -5.52 5.46
CA TYR A 45 -1.06 -5.47 5.21
C TYR A 45 -0.26 -5.53 6.51
N VAL A 46 0.95 -6.06 6.38
CA VAL A 46 1.95 -6.10 7.45
C VAL A 46 3.13 -5.25 7.02
N ARG A 47 3.57 -4.34 7.89
CA ARG A 47 4.79 -3.56 7.66
C ARG A 47 6.00 -4.46 7.76
N ASP A 48 6.82 -4.47 6.71
CA ASP A 48 8.05 -5.25 6.62
C ASP A 48 9.25 -4.36 6.25
N SER A 49 10.45 -4.78 6.64
CA SER A 49 11.70 -4.08 6.31
C SER A 49 12.35 -4.72 5.10
N ILE A 50 12.59 -3.92 4.05
CA ILE A 50 13.17 -4.39 2.80
C ILE A 50 14.38 -3.55 2.38
N GLU A 51 15.27 -4.17 1.60
CA GLU A 51 16.29 -3.44 0.85
C GLU A 51 15.71 -3.00 -0.50
N VAL A 52 15.81 -1.71 -0.81
CA VAL A 52 15.45 -1.16 -2.11
C VAL A 52 16.68 -0.56 -2.79
N SER A 53 16.70 -0.59 -4.12
CA SER A 53 17.75 0.04 -4.93
C SER A 53 17.20 1.29 -5.58
N LEU A 54 17.84 2.44 -5.34
CA LEU A 54 17.50 3.70 -5.97
C LEU A 54 17.89 3.67 -7.46
N GLU A 55 16.98 4.09 -8.32
CA GLU A 55 17.16 3.99 -9.77
C GLU A 55 18.31 4.87 -10.30
N TYR A 56 18.54 6.04 -9.70
CA TYR A 56 19.48 7.03 -10.22
C TYR A 56 20.96 6.71 -9.92
N ASN A 57 21.26 6.09 -8.78
CA ASN A 57 22.64 5.82 -8.34
C ASN A 57 22.89 4.37 -7.94
N LEU A 58 21.88 3.49 -8.04
CA LEU A 58 21.94 2.09 -7.60
C LEU A 58 22.29 1.92 -6.12
N GLU A 59 22.18 2.98 -5.33
CA GLU A 59 22.38 2.92 -3.89
C GLU A 59 21.28 2.06 -3.27
N LYS A 60 21.70 1.23 -2.32
CA LYS A 60 20.81 0.37 -1.56
C LYS A 60 20.48 1.03 -0.25
N LEU A 61 19.20 1.07 0.10
CA LEU A 61 18.73 1.58 1.38
C LEU A 61 17.72 0.63 2.00
N GLN A 62 17.66 0.65 3.33
CA GLN A 62 16.62 -0.02 4.10
C GLN A 62 15.39 0.88 4.14
N ALA A 63 14.23 0.32 3.81
CA ALA A 63 12.94 1.01 3.86
C ALA A 63 11.86 0.07 4.41
N TYR A 64 10.80 0.67 4.95
CA TYR A 64 9.59 -0.07 5.26
C TYR A 64 8.67 -0.13 4.04
N THR A 65 7.95 -1.24 3.92
CA THR A 65 6.87 -1.42 2.94
C THR A 65 5.71 -2.18 3.58
N TYR A 66 4.53 -2.09 2.99
CA TYR A 66 3.35 -2.82 3.42
C TYR A 66 3.12 -4.02 2.50
N VAL A 67 3.25 -5.22 3.07
CA VAL A 67 3.16 -6.50 2.36
C VAL A 67 1.79 -7.11 2.65
N TRP A 68 1.13 -7.64 1.63
CA TRP A 68 -0.17 -8.28 1.78
C TRP A 68 -0.10 -9.42 2.80
N ASN A 69 -1.00 -9.42 3.78
CA ASN A 69 -0.93 -10.31 4.94
C ASN A 69 -1.28 -11.76 4.55
N ASP A 70 -2.27 -11.96 3.68
CA ASP A 70 -2.67 -13.30 3.22
C ASP A 70 -1.94 -13.73 1.94
N LYS A 71 -0.82 -14.42 2.11
CA LYS A 71 0.01 -14.92 1.00
C LYS A 71 -0.69 -15.96 0.11
N ASN A 72 -1.77 -16.59 0.59
CA ASN A 72 -2.50 -17.63 -0.13
C ASN A 72 -3.88 -17.17 -0.59
N ASP A 73 -4.12 -15.86 -0.58
CA ASP A 73 -5.39 -15.26 -0.96
C ASP A 73 -5.80 -15.70 -2.39
N PRO A 74 -6.93 -16.42 -2.54
CA PRO A 74 -7.40 -16.96 -3.83
C PRO A 74 -7.93 -15.88 -4.78
N ASP A 75 -8.09 -14.65 -4.28
CA ASP A 75 -8.52 -13.50 -5.05
C ASP A 75 -7.35 -12.68 -5.61
N LEU A 76 -6.11 -13.09 -5.36
CA LEU A 76 -4.94 -12.55 -6.05
C LEU A 76 -4.90 -13.02 -7.50
N TYR A 77 -4.79 -12.08 -8.44
CA TYR A 77 -4.69 -12.38 -9.86
C TYR A 77 -3.90 -11.33 -10.62
N GLY A 78 -3.30 -11.78 -11.72
CA GLY A 78 -2.65 -10.90 -12.70
C GLY A 78 -1.55 -10.00 -12.15
N GLU A 79 -1.09 -9.09 -13.00
CA GLU A 79 -0.26 -7.97 -12.58
C GLU A 79 -1.14 -6.74 -12.47
N TRP A 80 -0.90 -5.92 -11.46
CA TRP A 80 -1.64 -4.67 -11.28
C TRP A 80 -1.05 -3.54 -12.13
N ASP A 81 -1.92 -2.85 -12.86
CA ASP A 81 -1.56 -1.75 -13.76
C ASP A 81 -1.81 -0.38 -13.10
N PHE A 82 -0.71 0.34 -12.86
CA PHE A 82 -0.74 1.67 -12.26
C PHE A 82 -1.41 2.72 -13.14
N GLU A 83 -1.18 2.70 -14.46
CA GLU A 83 -1.71 3.74 -15.36
C GLU A 83 -3.21 3.55 -15.59
N GLU A 84 -3.67 2.30 -15.65
CA GLU A 84 -5.08 1.98 -15.64
C GLU A 84 -5.75 2.46 -14.34
N TRP A 85 -5.18 2.09 -13.19
CA TRP A 85 -5.70 2.52 -11.89
C TRP A 85 -5.73 4.03 -11.75
N LYS A 86 -4.65 4.71 -12.16
CA LYS A 86 -4.51 6.16 -12.07
C LYS A 86 -5.63 6.87 -12.82
N THR A 87 -6.00 6.34 -13.98
CA THR A 87 -7.07 6.92 -14.81
C THR A 87 -8.46 6.61 -14.26
N LYS A 88 -8.69 5.39 -13.76
CA LYS A 88 -10.03 4.91 -13.39
C LYS A 88 -10.42 5.15 -11.93
N HIS A 89 -9.46 5.17 -11.01
CA HIS A 89 -9.72 5.03 -9.57
C HIS A 89 -9.01 6.07 -8.69
N MET A 90 -8.01 6.80 -9.21
CA MET A 90 -7.21 7.73 -8.39
C MET A 90 -8.05 8.81 -7.72
N ILE A 91 -9.03 9.39 -8.43
CA ILE A 91 -9.86 10.48 -7.89
C ILE A 91 -10.68 9.98 -6.68
N ASP A 92 -11.34 8.84 -6.83
CA ASP A 92 -12.14 8.25 -5.76
C ASP A 92 -11.26 7.79 -4.59
N PHE A 93 -10.07 7.27 -4.88
CA PHE A 93 -9.12 6.85 -3.85
C PHE A 93 -8.58 8.03 -3.03
N ILE A 94 -8.29 9.16 -3.69
CA ILE A 94 -7.89 10.40 -2.99
C ILE A 94 -9.01 10.87 -2.07
N LYS A 95 -10.25 10.92 -2.58
CA LYS A 95 -11.41 11.33 -1.79
C LYS A 95 -11.61 10.44 -0.55
N MET A 96 -11.52 9.12 -0.70
CA MET A 96 -11.57 8.19 0.43
C MET A 96 -10.44 8.43 1.44
N THR A 97 -9.24 8.77 0.95
CA THR A 97 -8.09 9.04 1.82
C THR A 97 -8.30 10.35 2.61
N GLU A 98 -8.92 11.36 2.01
CA GLU A 98 -9.33 12.59 2.70
C GLU A 98 -10.35 12.29 3.80
N GLU A 99 -11.40 11.52 3.49
CA GLU A 99 -12.43 11.07 4.46
C GLU A 99 -11.80 10.29 5.63
N PHE A 100 -10.83 9.40 5.36
CA PHE A 100 -10.09 8.67 6.39
C PHE A 100 -9.32 9.60 7.34
N VAL A 101 -8.66 10.63 6.80
CA VAL A 101 -7.93 11.61 7.62
C VAL A 101 -8.90 12.38 8.51
N GLU A 102 -10.06 12.79 7.98
CA GLU A 102 -11.10 13.47 8.76
C GLU A 102 -11.68 12.57 9.87
N GLU A 103 -11.79 11.26 9.64
CA GLU A 103 -12.23 10.29 10.66
C GLU A 103 -11.19 10.04 11.75
N LEU A 104 -9.90 10.00 11.41
CA LEU A 104 -8.82 9.87 12.38
C LEU A 104 -8.74 11.04 13.37
N GLU A 105 -9.16 12.23 12.94
CA GLU A 105 -9.24 13.41 13.81
C GLU A 105 -10.43 13.34 14.79
N GLN A 106 -11.36 12.40 14.58
CA GLN A 106 -12.53 12.19 15.43
C GLN A 106 -12.25 11.17 16.55
N PRO A 107 -12.85 11.33 17.74
CA PRO A 107 -12.57 10.48 18.90
C PRO A 107 -13.07 9.02 18.80
N GLU A 108 -13.82 8.64 17.76
CA GLU A 108 -14.35 7.27 17.56
C GLU A 108 -13.99 6.74 16.15
N SER A 109 -12.78 6.20 15.98
CA SER A 109 -12.32 5.62 14.69
C SER A 109 -12.99 4.26 14.39
N LYS A 110 -13.48 4.05 13.16
CA LYS A 110 -13.91 2.73 12.62
C LYS A 110 -12.92 2.22 11.58
N SER A 111 -12.89 0.90 11.35
CA SER A 111 -12.03 0.28 10.33
C SER A 111 -12.54 0.58 8.92
N ARG A 112 -11.60 0.96 8.03
CA ARG A 112 -11.83 1.36 6.64
C ARG A 112 -12.35 0.21 5.75
N VAL A 113 -12.07 -1.04 6.11
CA VAL A 113 -12.48 -2.23 5.33
C VAL A 113 -14.00 -2.39 5.26
N ALA A 114 -14.75 -1.81 6.22
CA ALA A 114 -16.20 -1.90 6.25
C ALA A 114 -16.92 -1.09 5.15
N THR A 115 -16.20 -0.28 4.37
CA THR A 115 -16.78 0.64 3.38
C THR A 115 -16.81 0.07 1.95
N TYR A 116 -16.33 -1.15 1.72
CA TYR A 116 -16.22 -1.76 0.38
C TYR A 116 -16.74 -3.20 0.31
#